data_AF-A0A969HW96-F1
#
_entry.id   AF-A0A969HW96-F1
#
_cell.length_a   1.000
_cell.length_b   1.000
_cell.length_c   1.000
_cell.angle_alpha   90.00
_cell.angle_beta   90.00
_cell.angle_gamma   90.00
#
_symmetry.space_group_name_H-M   'P 1'
#
loop_
_entity.id
_entity.type
_entity.pdbx_description
1 polymer ?
#
loop_
_entity_poly.entity_id
_entity_poly.type
_entity_poly.pdbx_seq_one_letter_code
_entity_poly.pdbx_strand_id
1 'polypeptide(L)'
;MIFSTYLPQSIGVMEYQPSQRTYQREQIGGVNLGREAEERAGQHALYNAGNKYQSLKQQLVESYLQELVARDAGKAVTDNESLTESLQELFRLFLPDKQFRGLVPSSSGRFSFPVVTASGIEHDVNDLSSGEKEVVFGYLRLKNLAPAHSVLLLDEPELHLNPRLVRGLPQFYHRHLGGTLDNQIWLLTHSDVLVKESMGQPGISVHHMTSAGINDASSSQNQIRTVDVRRDVDRLVLELVGEAAAFQPGRKIVIFEGGGDSEFDVRMTCDLFPEFRATVNTISGTGKSTVHRLHAVLESASEELFATFYSIVDADSEMPAPVKSSRALRWDAYHIENYLLEPKFIHAALNAAIAQKSTFKNAAEVYAALRDCAASTMDRLVTIELTRKIGGELRNAIRIGSNERSPRLALELRRSIDGSLGRIMDLNARELSIQQIEASEQVIRTRLKTALDNDHWRKVYRGRDILKAFVDAHGHSLLNYDTLRNLIVSHMSGANYRPPGMKAVIDAVLRDHEGA
;
A
#
# COMPACT_ATOMS: atom_id res chain seq x y z
N MET A 1 38.67 -25.60 9.67
CA MET A 1 39.56 -24.45 9.93
C MET A 1 39.38 -23.41 8.81
N ILE A 2 38.14 -22.95 8.55
CA ILE A 2 37.81 -21.95 7.51
C ILE A 2 37.17 -20.69 8.15
N PHE A 3 36.64 -20.80 9.37
CA PHE A 3 36.06 -19.68 10.13
C PHE A 3 36.98 -19.14 11.26
N SER A 4 38.27 -19.49 11.27
CA SER A 4 39.22 -19.08 12.32
C SER A 4 40.03 -17.83 12.00
N THR A 5 39.93 -17.32 10.78
CA THR A 5 40.74 -16.19 10.30
C THR A 5 39.83 -14.98 10.08
N TYR A 6 39.88 -14.02 11.00
CA TYR A 6 39.15 -12.75 10.89
C TYR A 6 40.07 -11.69 10.27
N LEU A 7 40.00 -11.54 8.95
CA LEU A 7 40.73 -10.52 8.18
C LEU A 7 39.74 -9.75 7.29
N PRO A 8 38.88 -8.89 7.87
CA PRO A 8 37.78 -8.23 7.16
C PRO A 8 38.24 -7.34 6.01
N GLN A 9 39.48 -6.82 6.07
CA GLN A 9 40.07 -5.99 5.02
C GLN A 9 40.60 -6.78 3.81
N SER A 10 40.79 -8.11 3.93
CA SER A 10 41.46 -8.92 2.89
C SER A 10 40.61 -10.08 2.37
N ILE A 11 39.75 -10.65 3.21
CA ILE A 11 38.91 -11.81 2.87
C ILE A 11 37.44 -11.39 2.73
N GLY A 12 37.07 -10.25 3.30
CA GLY A 12 35.68 -9.85 3.47
C GLY A 12 34.96 -10.66 4.55
N VAL A 13 33.80 -10.17 4.96
CA VAL A 13 32.93 -10.80 5.97
C VAL A 13 31.48 -10.83 5.50
N MET A 14 30.69 -11.74 6.05
CA MET A 14 29.23 -11.68 5.93
C MET A 14 28.69 -11.05 7.22
N GLU A 15 28.18 -9.83 7.15
CA GLU A 15 27.66 -9.09 8.31
C GLU A 15 26.15 -8.97 8.23
N TYR A 16 25.46 -9.46 9.26
CA TYR A 16 24.00 -9.37 9.41
C TYR A 16 23.61 -8.31 10.44
N GLN A 17 22.76 -7.36 10.02
CA GLN A 17 22.11 -6.37 10.88
C GLN A 17 20.63 -6.73 11.06
N PRO A 18 20.19 -7.04 12.29
CA PRO A 18 18.78 -7.37 12.55
C PRO A 18 17.89 -6.12 12.47
N SER A 19 16.58 -6.36 12.36
CA SER A 19 15.54 -5.33 12.42
C SER A 19 15.44 -4.68 13.81
N GLN A 20 15.56 -5.47 14.88
CA GLN A 20 15.55 -4.95 16.25
C GLN A 20 16.91 -4.39 16.66
N ARG A 21 16.98 -3.07 16.86
CA ARG A 21 18.18 -2.35 17.28
C ARG A 21 17.91 -1.58 18.56
N THR A 22 18.84 -1.64 19.50
CA THR A 22 18.73 -0.89 20.77
C THR A 22 19.96 -0.04 20.98
N TYR A 23 19.76 1.28 21.04
CA TYR A 23 20.82 2.25 21.26
C TYR A 23 20.75 2.76 22.70
N GLN A 24 21.80 2.51 23.48
CA GLN A 24 21.90 3.02 24.85
C GLN A 24 22.73 4.31 24.89
N ARG A 25 22.46 5.16 25.89
CA ARG A 25 23.30 6.33 26.13
C ARG A 25 24.65 5.89 26.66
N GLU A 26 25.70 6.20 25.92
CA GLU A 26 27.08 5.88 26.28
C GLU A 26 27.83 7.10 26.80
N GLN A 27 28.65 6.87 27.84
CA GLN A 27 29.73 7.78 28.24
C GLN A 27 31.06 7.25 27.69
N ILE A 28 31.88 8.14 27.16
CA ILE A 28 33.17 7.77 26.58
C ILE A 28 34.16 7.47 27.71
N GLY A 29 34.61 6.21 27.78
CA GLY A 29 35.66 5.75 28.71
C GLY A 29 37.07 5.93 28.14
N GLY A 30 38.07 5.28 28.77
CA GLY A 30 39.45 5.29 28.27
C GLY A 30 39.58 4.63 26.89
N VAL A 31 40.30 5.28 25.98
CA VAL A 31 40.52 4.82 24.59
C VAL A 31 41.79 3.97 24.53
N ASN A 32 41.71 2.74 24.02
CA ASN A 32 42.85 1.83 23.87
C ASN A 32 43.16 1.59 22.39
N LEU A 33 44.24 2.18 21.87
CA LEU A 33 44.65 2.10 20.46
C LEU A 33 45.50 0.84 20.12
N GLY A 34 45.33 -0.26 20.86
CA GLY A 34 46.15 -1.47 20.76
C GLY A 34 45.55 -2.60 19.90
N ARG A 35 46.39 -3.55 19.48
CA ARG A 35 46.05 -4.73 18.65
C ARG A 35 44.96 -5.65 19.25
N GLU A 36 44.72 -5.57 20.56
CA GLU A 36 43.60 -6.24 21.23
C GLU A 36 42.21 -5.75 20.78
N ALA A 37 42.12 -4.57 20.15
CA ALA A 37 40.87 -4.03 19.62
C ALA A 37 40.32 -4.85 18.44
N GLU A 38 41.19 -5.37 17.57
CA GLU A 38 40.80 -6.19 16.42
C GLU A 38 40.28 -7.57 16.85
N GLU A 39 40.91 -8.19 17.87
CA GLU A 39 40.46 -9.48 18.42
C GLU A 39 39.10 -9.37 19.13
N ARG A 40 38.84 -8.26 19.85
CA ARG A 40 37.53 -7.97 20.44
C ARG A 40 36.47 -7.73 19.36
N ALA A 41 36.80 -7.00 18.29
CA ALA A 41 35.88 -6.74 17.17
C ALA A 41 35.40 -8.05 16.52
N GLY A 42 36.30 -9.02 16.31
CA GLY A 42 35.95 -10.34 15.76
C GLY A 42 34.99 -11.15 16.64
N GLN A 43 35.15 -11.13 17.96
CA GLN A 43 34.25 -11.83 18.89
C GLN A 43 32.83 -11.22 18.91
N HIS A 44 32.73 -9.88 18.83
CA HIS A 44 31.45 -9.16 18.82
C HIS A 44 30.71 -9.23 17.48
N ALA A 45 31.43 -9.31 16.35
CA ALA A 45 30.81 -9.39 15.02
C ALA A 45 30.03 -10.70 14.80
N LEU A 46 30.61 -11.83 15.23
CA LEU A 46 30.10 -13.17 14.92
C LEU A 46 29.05 -13.72 15.91
N TYR A 47 29.16 -13.42 17.21
CA TYR A 47 28.44 -14.20 18.24
C TYR A 47 27.44 -13.42 19.10
N ASN A 48 27.38 -12.08 19.03
CA ASN A 48 26.63 -11.31 20.03
C ASN A 48 25.73 -10.21 19.42
N ALA A 49 24.64 -10.63 18.74
CA ALA A 49 23.69 -9.74 18.09
C ALA A 49 23.10 -8.66 19.02
N GLY A 50 22.82 -8.99 20.28
CA GLY A 50 22.22 -8.06 21.26
C GLY A 50 23.17 -6.94 21.74
N ASN A 51 24.48 -7.14 21.64
CA ASN A 51 25.49 -6.17 22.08
C ASN A 51 26.19 -5.45 20.92
N LYS A 52 25.73 -5.64 19.67
CA LYS A 52 26.36 -5.02 18.48
C LYS A 52 26.38 -3.50 18.50
N TYR A 53 25.41 -2.87 19.19
CA TYR A 53 25.26 -1.42 19.24
C TYR A 53 25.76 -0.79 20.54
N GLN A 54 26.49 -1.54 21.37
CA GLN A 54 27.19 -1.02 22.52
C GLN A 54 28.61 -0.56 22.14
N SER A 55 29.10 0.46 22.85
CA SER A 55 30.41 1.11 22.68
C SER A 55 30.62 1.79 21.32
N LEU A 56 29.55 2.18 20.63
CA LEU A 56 29.65 2.86 19.33
C LEU A 56 30.45 4.15 19.44
N LYS A 57 30.20 4.99 20.45
CA LYS A 57 30.91 6.27 20.58
C LYS A 57 32.40 6.10 20.79
N GLN A 58 32.79 5.09 21.57
CA GLN A 58 34.19 4.80 21.81
C GLN A 58 34.88 4.39 20.52
N GLN A 59 34.24 3.53 19.73
CA GLN A 59 34.74 3.12 18.43
C GLN A 59 34.87 4.30 17.45
N LEU A 60 33.95 5.27 17.48
CA LEU A 60 34.06 6.49 16.68
C LEU A 60 35.30 7.31 17.04
N VAL A 61 35.58 7.45 18.34
CA VAL A 61 36.79 8.15 18.81
C VAL A 61 38.04 7.41 18.32
N GLU A 62 38.06 6.08 18.41
CA GLU A 62 39.17 5.25 17.92
C GLU A 62 39.40 5.44 16.42
N SER A 63 38.34 5.32 15.60
CA SER A 63 38.41 5.51 14.15
C SER A 63 38.85 6.92 13.76
N TYR A 64 38.32 7.95 14.42
CA TYR A 64 38.70 9.33 14.17
C TYR A 64 40.15 9.62 14.57
N LEU A 65 40.62 9.08 15.70
CA LEU A 65 42.02 9.20 16.11
C LEU A 65 42.96 8.49 15.13
N GLN A 66 42.58 7.31 14.64
CA GLN A 66 43.34 6.63 13.58
C GLN A 66 43.40 7.46 12.30
N GLU A 67 42.31 8.10 11.90
CA GLU A 67 42.27 9.00 10.74
C GLU A 67 43.20 10.20 10.93
N LEU A 68 43.18 10.85 12.11
CA LEU A 68 44.08 11.95 12.43
C LEU A 68 45.55 11.53 12.41
N VAL A 69 45.88 10.38 13.02
CA VAL A 69 47.24 9.84 13.02
C VAL A 69 47.70 9.51 11.60
N ALA A 70 46.82 8.98 10.75
CA ALA A 70 47.13 8.69 9.35
C ALA A 70 47.38 9.97 8.54
N ARG A 71 46.58 11.02 8.76
CA ARG A 71 46.76 12.35 8.12
C ARG A 71 48.08 12.99 8.55
N ASP A 72 48.41 12.95 9.84
CA ASP A 72 49.68 13.48 10.37
C ASP A 72 50.90 12.69 9.85
N ALA A 73 50.75 11.37 9.68
CA ALA A 73 51.75 10.51 9.05
C ALA A 73 51.88 10.69 7.52
N GLY A 74 51.14 11.64 6.92
CA GLY A 74 51.24 11.96 5.49
C GLY A 74 50.57 10.97 4.54
N LYS A 75 49.71 10.07 5.05
CA LYS A 75 48.84 9.26 4.17
C LYS A 75 47.67 10.12 3.70
N ALA A 76 47.45 10.15 2.38
CA ALA A 76 46.24 10.72 1.81
C ALA A 76 45.05 9.83 2.19
N VAL A 77 44.24 10.28 3.16
CA VAL A 77 42.90 9.75 3.39
C VAL A 77 42.02 10.33 2.29
N THR A 78 41.41 9.48 1.48
CA THR A 78 40.49 9.98 0.44
C THR A 78 39.17 10.43 1.06
N ASP A 79 38.52 11.47 0.50
CA ASP A 79 37.25 12.03 1.00
C ASP A 79 36.16 10.94 1.22
N ASN A 80 36.16 9.89 0.39
CA ASN A 80 35.23 8.76 0.49
C ASN A 80 35.50 7.81 1.68
N GLU A 81 36.72 7.82 2.23
CA GLU A 81 37.11 7.04 3.40
C GLU A 81 36.84 7.79 4.70
N SER A 82 36.68 9.12 4.67
CA SER A 82 36.47 9.91 5.87
C SER A 82 35.09 9.67 6.49
N LEU A 83 35.11 9.19 7.73
CA LEU A 83 33.90 8.98 8.53
C LEU A 83 33.18 10.31 8.79
N THR A 84 33.94 11.38 9.00
CA THR A 84 33.40 12.71 9.32
C THR A 84 32.62 13.29 8.15
N GLU A 85 33.17 13.19 6.94
CA GLU A 85 32.54 13.75 5.73
C GLU A 85 31.27 12.98 5.35
N SER A 86 31.33 11.65 5.39
CA SER A 86 30.14 10.83 5.13
C SER A 86 29.03 11.02 6.17
N LEU A 87 29.38 11.27 7.44
CA LEU A 87 28.42 11.69 8.45
C LEU A 87 27.84 13.09 8.18
N GLN A 88 28.66 14.05 7.77
CA GLN A 88 28.16 15.37 7.40
C GLN A 88 27.21 15.31 6.21
N GLU A 89 27.49 14.46 5.22
CA GLU A 89 26.57 14.19 4.10
C GLU A 89 25.27 13.54 4.60
N LEU A 90 25.35 12.53 5.47
CA LEU A 90 24.18 11.90 6.09
C LEU A 90 23.29 12.95 6.79
N PHE A 91 23.88 13.82 7.62
CA PHE A 91 23.13 14.89 8.27
C PHE A 91 22.51 15.86 7.25
N ARG A 92 23.23 16.22 6.18
CA ARG A 92 22.70 17.11 5.14
C ARG A 92 21.52 16.49 4.38
N LEU A 93 21.57 15.19 4.11
CA LEU A 93 20.56 14.47 3.34
C LEU A 93 19.32 14.15 4.18
N PHE A 94 19.52 13.62 5.38
CA PHE A 94 18.44 13.08 6.19
C PHE A 94 17.98 14.02 7.29
N LEU A 95 18.83 14.93 7.77
CA LEU A 95 18.59 15.80 8.92
C LEU A 95 18.89 17.28 8.59
N PRO A 96 18.20 17.90 7.61
CA PRO A 96 18.57 19.23 7.09
C PRO A 96 18.53 20.35 8.14
N ASP A 97 17.74 20.17 9.20
CA ASP A 97 17.62 21.13 10.31
C ASP A 97 18.74 20.97 11.37
N LYS A 98 19.69 20.05 11.15
CA LYS A 98 20.78 19.71 12.08
C LYS A 98 22.12 19.63 11.34
N GLN A 99 23.16 20.16 11.96
CA GLN A 99 24.52 20.13 11.44
C GLN A 99 25.46 19.39 12.37
N PHE A 100 26.10 18.34 11.85
CA PHE A 100 27.16 17.63 12.56
C PHE A 100 28.51 18.32 12.36
N ARG A 101 29.21 18.65 13.45
CA ARG A 101 30.51 19.35 13.40
C ARG A 101 31.75 18.43 13.45
N GLY A 102 31.56 17.11 13.57
CA GLY A 102 32.67 16.18 13.78
C GLY A 102 33.03 16.03 15.26
N LEU A 103 34.14 15.35 15.53
CA LEU A 103 34.63 15.14 16.90
C LEU A 103 35.26 16.43 17.44
N VAL A 104 34.75 16.93 18.57
CA VAL A 104 35.34 18.08 19.25
C VAL A 104 36.00 17.62 20.56
N PRO A 105 37.33 17.79 20.69
CA PRO A 105 38.01 17.58 21.96
C PRO A 105 37.69 18.74 22.91
N SER A 106 37.26 18.41 24.13
CA SER A 106 37.11 19.36 25.22
C SER A 106 38.46 19.62 25.89
N SER A 107 38.65 20.83 26.43
CA SER A 107 39.80 21.18 27.30
C SER A 107 39.95 20.28 28.53
N SER A 108 38.91 19.51 28.87
CA SER A 108 38.91 18.49 29.93
C SER A 108 39.45 17.11 29.50
N GLY A 109 39.90 16.96 28.24
CA GLY A 109 40.34 15.67 27.69
C GLY A 109 39.19 14.70 27.34
N ARG A 110 37.95 15.19 27.33
CA ARG A 110 36.76 14.43 26.90
C ARG A 110 36.45 14.71 25.44
N PHE A 111 35.88 13.74 24.76
CA PHE A 111 35.39 13.89 23.39
C PHE A 111 33.89 14.13 23.38
N SER A 112 33.40 14.99 22.49
CA SER A 112 31.97 15.17 22.23
C SER A 112 31.67 15.12 20.73
N PHE A 113 30.45 14.73 20.41
CA PHE A 113 29.91 14.68 19.05
C PHE A 113 28.78 15.72 18.93
N PRO A 114 29.12 17.03 18.83
CA PRO A 114 28.12 18.08 18.81
C PRO A 114 27.32 18.08 17.51
N VAL A 115 26.01 18.21 17.69
CA VAL A 115 25.00 18.44 16.67
C VAL A 115 24.36 19.79 16.94
N VAL A 116 24.49 20.72 16.00
CA VAL A 116 23.90 22.06 16.08
C VAL A 116 22.53 22.01 15.42
N THR A 117 21.48 22.44 16.11
CA THR A 117 20.14 22.59 15.52
C THR A 117 20.00 23.91 14.77
N ALA A 118 18.97 24.05 13.94
CA ALA A 118 18.62 25.31 13.26
C ALA A 118 18.43 26.51 14.22
N SER A 119 18.13 26.26 15.50
CA SER A 119 18.04 27.29 16.55
C SER A 119 19.39 27.70 17.15
N GLY A 120 20.50 27.09 16.71
CA GLY A 120 21.84 27.35 17.22
C GLY A 120 22.16 26.65 18.55
N ILE A 121 21.30 25.74 19.02
CA ILE A 121 21.53 24.98 20.25
C ILE A 121 22.40 23.77 19.92
N GLU A 122 23.44 23.56 20.73
CA GLU A 122 24.31 22.38 20.63
C GLU A 122 23.77 21.25 21.51
N HIS A 123 23.54 20.10 20.88
CA HIS A 123 23.17 18.85 21.52
C HIS A 123 24.22 17.79 21.23
N ASP A 124 24.31 16.78 22.09
CA ASP A 124 25.12 15.60 21.79
C ASP A 124 24.34 14.64 20.88
N VAL A 125 25.02 13.85 20.05
CA VAL A 125 24.39 12.83 19.18
C VAL A 125 23.46 11.86 19.93
N ASN A 126 23.67 11.64 21.23
CA ASN A 126 22.79 10.87 22.12
C ASN A 126 21.42 11.52 22.38
N ASP A 127 21.23 12.77 22.02
CA ASP A 127 19.98 13.52 22.21
C ASP A 127 19.13 13.59 20.94
N LEU A 128 19.59 12.96 19.85
CA LEU A 128 18.77 12.72 18.66
C LEU A 128 17.50 11.91 19.01
N SER A 129 16.44 12.10 18.22
CA SER A 129 15.23 11.28 18.35
C SER A 129 15.52 9.83 17.99
N SER A 130 14.65 8.90 18.39
CA SER A 130 14.85 7.45 18.17
C SER A 130 15.09 7.10 16.70
N GLY A 131 14.29 7.65 15.78
CA GLY A 131 14.47 7.40 14.34
C GLY A 131 15.75 8.01 13.77
N GLU A 132 16.15 9.21 14.22
CA GLU A 132 17.40 9.83 13.76
C GLU A 132 18.64 9.09 14.27
N LYS A 133 18.58 8.58 15.51
CA LYS A 133 19.60 7.71 16.08
C LYS A 133 19.78 6.45 15.26
N GLU A 134 18.69 5.88 14.77
CA GLU A 134 18.74 4.67 13.96
C GLU A 134 19.49 4.87 12.64
N VAL A 135 19.21 5.97 11.92
CA VAL A 135 19.95 6.31 10.69
C VAL A 135 21.43 6.54 10.99
N VAL A 136 21.73 7.40 11.98
CA VAL A 136 23.09 7.83 12.30
C VAL A 136 23.90 6.66 12.86
N PHE A 137 23.43 6.02 13.95
CA PHE A 137 24.16 4.93 14.59
C PHE A 137 24.16 3.65 13.75
N GLY A 138 23.11 3.39 12.96
CA GLY A 138 23.09 2.28 12.00
C GLY A 138 24.18 2.42 10.95
N TYR A 139 24.29 3.59 10.31
CA TYR A 139 25.36 3.87 9.35
C TYR A 139 26.74 3.81 10.00
N LEU A 140 26.89 4.43 11.17
CA LEU A 140 28.15 4.44 11.92
C LEU A 140 28.66 3.05 12.24
N ARG A 141 27.76 2.15 12.66
CA ARG A 141 28.13 0.76 12.94
C ARG A 141 28.69 0.09 11.69
N LEU A 142 28.01 0.23 10.56
CA LEU A 142 28.40 -0.39 9.29
C LEU A 142 29.74 0.18 8.76
N LYS A 143 29.91 1.50 8.82
CA LYS A 143 31.14 2.16 8.39
C LYS A 143 32.31 1.85 9.31
N ASN A 144 32.10 1.76 10.63
CA ASN A 144 33.16 1.46 11.59
C ASN A 144 33.67 0.01 11.52
N LEU A 145 32.79 -0.94 11.15
CA LEU A 145 33.27 -2.29 10.81
C LEU A 145 34.21 -2.27 9.60
N ALA A 146 34.17 -1.19 8.80
CA ALA A 146 34.89 -0.98 7.55
C ALA A 146 35.00 -2.27 6.72
N PRO A 147 33.91 -3.05 6.54
CA PRO A 147 34.00 -4.31 5.83
C PRO A 147 34.25 -3.95 4.36
N ALA A 148 35.36 -4.42 3.80
CA ALA A 148 35.66 -4.29 2.38
C ALA A 148 35.45 -5.64 1.70
N HIS A 149 35.05 -5.65 0.43
CA HIS A 149 34.83 -6.89 -0.33
C HIS A 149 33.88 -7.88 0.37
N SER A 150 32.87 -7.35 1.05
CA SER A 150 32.03 -8.06 2.02
C SER A 150 30.57 -8.14 1.56
N VAL A 151 29.80 -9.02 2.21
CA VAL A 151 28.35 -9.13 2.02
C VAL A 151 27.64 -8.56 3.25
N LEU A 152 26.81 -7.54 3.04
CA LEU A 152 26.03 -6.89 4.09
C LEU A 152 24.56 -7.30 3.95
N LEU A 153 24.01 -7.89 4.99
CA LEU A 153 22.60 -8.28 5.09
C LEU A 153 21.89 -7.33 6.06
N LEU A 154 21.02 -6.49 5.55
CA LEU A 154 20.33 -5.45 6.31
C LEU A 154 18.83 -5.76 6.36
N ASP A 155 18.34 -6.12 7.54
CA ASP A 155 16.93 -6.43 7.78
C ASP A 155 16.19 -5.20 8.34
N GLU A 156 15.09 -4.81 7.68
CA GLU A 156 14.27 -3.62 7.95
C GLU A 156 15.08 -2.38 8.39
N PRO A 157 16.00 -1.87 7.56
CA PRO A 157 16.78 -0.66 7.88
C PRO A 157 15.91 0.56 8.17
N GLU A 158 14.68 0.57 7.70
CA GLU A 158 13.70 1.63 7.85
C GLU A 158 12.78 1.50 9.07
N LEU A 159 12.89 0.43 9.86
CA LEU A 159 12.05 0.25 11.03
C LEU A 159 12.17 1.49 11.93
N HIS A 160 11.05 1.99 12.45
CA HIS A 160 10.97 3.22 13.25
C HIS A 160 11.42 4.54 12.58
N LEU A 161 11.73 4.54 11.28
CA LEU A 161 12.03 5.76 10.52
C LEU A 161 10.77 6.43 10.00
N ASN A 162 10.78 7.77 9.99
CA ASN A 162 9.79 8.55 9.27
C ASN A 162 10.00 8.36 7.74
N PRO A 163 8.95 8.26 6.92
CA PRO A 163 9.07 8.17 5.46
C PRO A 163 10.04 9.18 4.81
N ARG A 164 10.17 10.39 5.36
CA ARG A 164 11.15 11.38 4.89
C ARG A 164 12.60 10.91 5.02
N LEU A 165 12.93 10.17 6.07
CA LEU A 165 14.27 9.62 6.34
C LEU A 165 14.58 8.37 5.52
N VAL A 166 13.55 7.69 5.01
CA VAL A 166 13.70 6.49 4.16
C VAL A 166 14.11 6.89 2.74
N ARG A 167 13.67 8.07 2.26
CA ARG A 167 14.02 8.57 0.93
C ARG A 167 15.51 8.85 0.83
N GLY A 168 16.18 8.30 -0.18
CA GLY A 168 17.62 8.43 -0.36
C GLY A 168 18.45 7.41 0.41
N LEU A 169 17.87 6.65 1.36
CA LEU A 169 18.60 5.68 2.17
C LEU A 169 19.24 4.55 1.34
N PRO A 170 18.54 3.93 0.35
CA PRO A 170 19.14 2.91 -0.50
C PRO A 170 20.33 3.45 -1.30
N GLN A 171 20.21 4.65 -1.87
CA GLN A 171 21.28 5.28 -2.65
C GLN A 171 22.47 5.64 -1.77
N PHE A 172 22.22 6.12 -0.55
CA PHE A 172 23.26 6.43 0.42
C PHE A 172 24.06 5.17 0.80
N TYR A 173 23.39 4.06 1.11
CA TYR A 173 24.06 2.78 1.38
C TYR A 173 24.78 2.24 0.15
N HIS A 174 24.15 2.26 -1.02
CA HIS A 174 24.79 1.84 -2.26
C HIS A 174 26.08 2.63 -2.54
N ARG A 175 26.08 3.95 -2.32
CA ARG A 175 27.26 4.80 -2.52
C ARG A 175 28.36 4.51 -1.50
N HIS A 176 28.07 4.67 -0.21
CA HIS A 176 29.10 4.70 0.84
C HIS A 176 29.50 3.34 1.39
N LEU A 177 28.61 2.34 1.30
CA LEU A 177 28.87 0.99 1.77
C LEU A 177 29.11 0.04 0.61
N GLY A 178 28.37 0.17 -0.50
CA GLY A 178 28.48 -0.70 -1.66
C GLY A 178 29.67 -0.31 -2.54
N GLY A 179 29.58 0.84 -3.21
CA GLY A 179 30.56 1.29 -4.19
C GLY A 179 31.92 1.66 -3.58
N THR A 180 31.95 2.39 -2.46
CA THR A 180 33.22 2.81 -1.83
C THR A 180 34.03 1.64 -1.27
N LEU A 181 33.37 0.65 -0.67
CA LEU A 181 34.03 -0.47 0.02
C LEU A 181 33.97 -1.77 -0.78
N ASP A 182 33.45 -1.73 -2.01
CA ASP A 182 33.23 -2.88 -2.88
C ASP A 182 32.43 -4.01 -2.21
N ASN A 183 31.34 -3.63 -1.53
CA ASN A 183 30.46 -4.58 -0.85
C ASN A 183 29.21 -4.91 -1.66
N GLN A 184 28.74 -6.15 -1.51
CA GLN A 184 27.40 -6.54 -1.93
C GLN A 184 26.42 -6.29 -0.77
N ILE A 185 25.34 -5.55 -1.03
CA ILE A 185 24.32 -5.24 -0.03
C ILE A 185 23.01 -5.93 -0.38
N TRP A 186 22.46 -6.68 0.57
CA TRP A 186 21.12 -7.22 0.54
C TRP A 186 20.26 -6.48 1.56
N LEU A 187 19.23 -5.79 1.07
CA LEU A 187 18.25 -5.05 1.86
C LEU A 187 16.94 -5.82 1.88
N LEU A 188 16.45 -6.18 3.06
CA LEU A 188 15.12 -6.75 3.26
C LEU A 188 14.21 -5.67 3.85
N THR A 189 13.05 -5.46 3.25
CA THR A 189 12.16 -4.36 3.61
C THR A 189 10.70 -4.73 3.35
N HIS A 190 9.80 -4.21 4.18
CA HIS A 190 8.36 -4.19 3.92
C HIS A 190 7.88 -2.79 3.51
N SER A 191 8.78 -1.81 3.45
CA SER A 191 8.46 -0.42 3.15
C SER A 191 8.32 -0.15 1.66
N ASP A 192 7.10 0.20 1.29
CA ASP A 192 6.76 0.69 -0.04
C ASP A 192 7.65 1.85 -0.49
N VAL A 193 7.98 2.77 0.42
CA VAL A 193 8.83 3.93 0.12
C VAL A 193 10.23 3.48 -0.28
N LEU A 194 10.82 2.52 0.45
CA LEU A 194 12.17 2.03 0.18
C LEU A 194 12.22 1.29 -1.16
N VAL A 195 11.23 0.44 -1.43
CA VAL A 195 11.09 -0.30 -2.69
C VAL A 195 10.96 0.69 -3.86
N LYS A 196 10.07 1.68 -3.77
CA LYS A 196 9.87 2.71 -4.80
C LYS A 196 11.11 3.55 -5.09
N GLU A 197 11.82 3.97 -4.06
CA GLU A 197 13.06 4.74 -4.23
C GLU A 197 14.18 3.92 -4.87
N SER A 198 14.22 2.61 -4.58
CA SER A 198 15.21 1.67 -5.12
C SER A 198 14.96 1.27 -6.57
N MET A 199 13.69 1.32 -7.00
CA MET A 199 13.27 0.92 -8.33
C MET A 199 13.83 1.84 -9.43
N GLY A 200 14.39 1.24 -10.48
CA GLY A 200 14.96 1.96 -11.64
C GLY A 200 16.30 2.64 -11.38
N GLN A 201 16.86 2.54 -10.16
CA GLN A 201 18.16 3.12 -9.85
C GLN A 201 19.30 2.26 -10.44
N PRO A 202 20.33 2.88 -11.03
CA PRO A 202 21.49 2.15 -11.53
C PRO A 202 22.26 1.50 -10.38
N GLY A 203 22.59 0.22 -10.52
CA GLY A 203 23.32 -0.56 -9.50
C GLY A 203 22.44 -1.18 -8.41
N ILE A 204 21.12 -0.94 -8.42
CA ILE A 204 20.17 -1.54 -7.49
C ILE A 204 19.22 -2.47 -8.26
N SER A 205 19.05 -3.69 -7.75
CA SER A 205 18.07 -4.65 -8.28
C SER A 205 17.02 -4.94 -7.21
N VAL A 206 15.75 -4.85 -7.59
CA VAL A 206 14.62 -5.06 -6.68
C VAL A 206 14.02 -6.43 -6.95
N HIS A 207 13.82 -7.20 -5.89
CA HIS A 207 13.24 -8.53 -5.96
C HIS A 207 12.10 -8.65 -4.95
N HIS A 208 11.01 -9.27 -5.36
CA HIS A 208 9.88 -9.60 -4.51
C HIS A 208 10.03 -11.04 -4.00
N MET A 209 9.86 -11.24 -2.69
CA MET A 209 9.95 -12.55 -2.05
C MET A 209 8.56 -13.06 -1.63
N THR A 210 8.20 -14.28 -2.04
CA THR A 210 6.94 -14.94 -1.65
C THR A 210 7.13 -15.85 -0.43
N SER A 211 6.14 -15.88 0.47
CA SER A 211 6.17 -16.73 1.67
C SER A 211 6.34 -18.22 1.34
N ALA A 212 7.09 -18.92 2.19
CA ALA A 212 7.26 -20.37 2.09
C ALA A 212 5.92 -21.06 2.40
N GLY A 213 5.34 -21.73 1.40
CA GLY A 213 4.09 -22.50 1.54
C GLY A 213 2.89 -21.96 0.76
N ILE A 214 2.97 -20.79 0.11
CA ILE A 214 1.92 -20.30 -0.80
C ILE A 214 2.04 -20.93 -2.20
N ASN A 215 3.24 -21.38 -2.56
CA ASN A 215 3.44 -22.16 -3.78
C ASN A 215 3.06 -23.61 -3.47
N ASP A 216 2.06 -24.13 -4.19
CA ASP A 216 1.65 -25.53 -4.16
C ASP A 216 2.87 -26.45 -4.12
N ALA A 217 2.75 -27.53 -3.36
CA ALA A 217 3.75 -28.59 -3.18
C ALA A 217 4.25 -29.24 -4.49
N SER A 218 3.76 -28.81 -5.65
CA SER A 218 4.15 -29.22 -7.00
C SER A 218 5.14 -28.28 -7.69
N SER A 219 5.44 -27.09 -7.15
CA SER A 219 6.33 -26.14 -7.83
C SER A 219 7.60 -25.86 -7.04
N SER A 220 8.72 -26.42 -7.50
CA SER A 220 10.09 -26.09 -7.09
C SER A 220 10.52 -24.69 -7.58
N GLN A 221 9.62 -23.71 -7.52
CA GLN A 221 9.86 -22.36 -8.03
C GLN A 221 10.58 -21.51 -6.98
N ASN A 222 11.52 -20.69 -7.47
CA ASN A 222 12.25 -19.73 -6.65
C ASN A 222 11.27 -18.75 -5.98
N GLN A 223 11.40 -18.58 -4.66
CA GLN A 223 10.58 -17.65 -3.88
C GLN A 223 10.87 -16.18 -4.22
N ILE A 224 12.04 -15.92 -4.80
CA ILE A 224 12.51 -14.58 -5.18
C ILE A 224 12.24 -14.38 -6.66
N ARG A 225 11.54 -13.29 -6.99
CA ARG A 225 11.26 -12.86 -8.36
C ARG A 225 11.73 -11.43 -8.58
N THR A 226 12.47 -11.20 -9.65
CA THR A 226 12.95 -9.86 -10.01
C THR A 226 11.81 -8.98 -10.51
N VAL A 227 11.78 -7.72 -10.06
CA VAL A 227 10.87 -6.68 -10.55
C VAL A 227 11.64 -5.88 -11.61
N ASP A 228 11.25 -5.98 -12.88
CA ASP A 228 11.92 -5.26 -13.98
C ASP A 228 11.14 -4.02 -14.40
N VAL A 229 11.51 -2.88 -13.83
CA VAL A 229 10.89 -1.57 -14.05
C VAL A 229 11.12 -1.03 -15.47
N ARG A 230 11.99 -1.67 -16.28
CA ARG A 230 12.14 -1.31 -17.71
C ARG A 230 10.91 -1.70 -18.53
N ARG A 231 10.02 -2.54 -17.99
CA ARG A 231 8.70 -2.76 -18.54
C ARG A 231 7.81 -1.63 -18.05
N ASP A 232 7.44 -0.72 -18.95
CA ASP A 232 6.60 0.46 -18.66
C ASP A 232 5.34 0.11 -17.84
N VAL A 233 4.86 -1.12 -17.98
CA VAL A 233 3.66 -1.59 -17.32
C VAL A 233 3.85 -1.99 -15.86
N ASP A 234 4.98 -2.58 -15.46
CA ASP A 234 5.21 -2.83 -14.04
C ASP A 234 5.23 -1.49 -13.28
N ARG A 235 5.85 -0.46 -13.88
CA ARG A 235 5.83 0.90 -13.35
C ARG A 235 4.41 1.50 -13.29
N LEU A 236 3.64 1.43 -14.37
CA LEU A 236 2.25 1.90 -14.42
C LEU A 236 1.39 1.18 -13.37
N VAL A 237 1.49 -0.15 -13.28
CA VAL A 237 0.75 -0.95 -12.30
C VAL A 237 1.17 -0.61 -10.87
N LEU A 238 2.46 -0.39 -10.61
CA LEU A 238 2.94 0.05 -9.29
C LEU A 238 2.43 1.45 -8.90
N GLU A 239 2.38 2.37 -9.86
CA GLU A 239 1.77 3.69 -9.67
C GLU A 239 0.26 3.58 -9.35
N LEU A 240 -0.40 2.52 -9.83
CA LEU A 240 -1.84 2.28 -9.67
C LEU A 240 -2.22 1.49 -8.42
N VAL A 241 -1.45 0.44 -8.10
CA VAL A 241 -1.61 -0.36 -6.88
C VAL A 241 -1.33 0.50 -5.65
N GLY A 242 -0.46 1.52 -5.78
CA GLY A 242 -0.13 2.43 -4.70
C GLY A 242 0.80 1.82 -3.66
N GLU A 243 0.80 0.51 -3.44
CA GLU A 243 1.71 -0.24 -2.57
C GLU A 243 2.60 -1.21 -3.38
N ALA A 244 3.81 -0.78 -3.74
CA ALA A 244 4.84 -1.58 -4.40
C ALA A 244 5.29 -2.79 -3.57
N ALA A 245 5.26 -2.69 -2.24
CA ALA A 245 5.58 -3.81 -1.36
C ALA A 245 4.53 -4.94 -1.41
N ALA A 246 3.27 -4.61 -1.73
CA ALA A 246 2.19 -5.58 -1.87
C ALA A 246 2.10 -6.16 -3.30
N PHE A 247 2.76 -5.53 -4.28
CA PHE A 247 2.73 -5.95 -5.66
C PHE A 247 3.53 -7.24 -5.89
N GLN A 248 2.87 -8.23 -6.45
CA GLN A 248 3.46 -9.54 -6.76
C GLN A 248 3.61 -9.71 -8.28
N PRO A 249 4.84 -9.68 -8.82
CA PRO A 249 5.08 -9.77 -10.25
C PRO A 249 4.53 -11.06 -10.89
N GLY A 250 3.89 -10.90 -12.04
CA GLY A 250 3.33 -12.00 -12.85
C GLY A 250 2.05 -12.61 -12.30
N ARG A 251 1.42 -12.00 -11.28
CA ARG A 251 0.08 -12.40 -10.80
C ARG A 251 -1.02 -11.59 -11.47
N LYS A 252 -2.23 -12.15 -11.48
CA LYS A 252 -3.43 -11.51 -12.06
C LYS A 252 -3.70 -10.20 -11.32
N ILE A 253 -4.14 -9.18 -12.04
CA ILE A 253 -4.50 -7.88 -11.47
C ILE A 253 -6.02 -7.77 -11.50
N VAL A 254 -6.63 -7.51 -10.35
CA VAL A 254 -8.09 -7.36 -10.22
C VAL A 254 -8.42 -5.95 -9.75
N ILE A 255 -9.20 -5.24 -10.55
CA ILE A 255 -9.64 -3.89 -10.27
C ILE A 255 -11.06 -3.93 -9.73
N PHE A 256 -11.28 -3.35 -8.55
CA PHE A 256 -12.62 -3.21 -7.97
C PHE A 256 -13.16 -1.81 -8.31
N GLU A 257 -14.20 -1.75 -9.15
CA GLU A 257 -14.84 -0.49 -9.55
C GLU A 257 -16.04 -0.20 -8.65
N GLY A 258 -15.77 0.43 -7.51
CA GLY A 258 -16.80 0.80 -6.54
C GLY A 258 -17.29 2.23 -6.72
N GLY A 259 -18.61 2.45 -6.61
CA GLY A 259 -19.21 3.78 -6.49
C GLY A 259 -19.15 4.37 -5.06
N GLY A 260 -18.30 3.81 -4.19
CA GLY A 260 -18.21 4.17 -2.77
C GLY A 260 -16.83 3.86 -2.17
N ASP A 261 -16.83 3.17 -1.03
CA ASP A 261 -15.63 2.78 -0.27
C ASP A 261 -14.93 1.59 -0.97
N SER A 262 -14.23 1.87 -2.07
CA SER A 262 -13.58 0.82 -2.89
C SER A 262 -12.48 0.06 -2.12
N GLU A 263 -11.91 0.66 -1.07
CA GLU A 263 -11.00 -0.03 -0.14
C GLU A 263 -11.74 -1.10 0.69
N PHE A 264 -12.99 -0.82 1.09
CA PHE A 264 -13.83 -1.82 1.75
C PHE A 264 -14.08 -3.03 0.87
N ASP A 265 -14.35 -2.84 -0.43
CA ASP A 265 -14.63 -3.94 -1.36
C ASP A 265 -13.43 -4.90 -1.45
N VAL A 266 -12.22 -4.34 -1.56
CA VAL A 266 -10.96 -5.10 -1.54
C VAL A 266 -10.78 -5.82 -0.20
N ARG A 267 -10.93 -5.10 0.92
CA ARG A 267 -10.76 -5.67 2.27
C ARG A 267 -11.73 -6.82 2.52
N MET A 268 -13.02 -6.61 2.29
CA MET A 268 -14.06 -7.62 2.47
C MET A 268 -13.78 -8.86 1.61
N THR A 269 -13.37 -8.67 0.36
CA THR A 269 -13.04 -9.79 -0.53
C THR A 269 -11.85 -10.57 -0.03
N CYS A 270 -10.76 -9.89 0.34
CA CYS A 270 -9.54 -10.52 0.83
C CYS A 270 -9.74 -11.21 2.19
N ASP A 271 -10.61 -10.68 3.06
CA ASP A 271 -10.90 -11.27 4.38
C ASP A 271 -11.79 -12.52 4.29
N LEU A 272 -12.71 -12.56 3.32
CA LEU A 272 -13.60 -13.72 3.09
C LEU A 272 -12.94 -14.80 2.21
N PHE A 273 -12.00 -14.42 1.34
CA PHE A 273 -11.29 -15.30 0.41
C PHE A 273 -9.77 -15.12 0.55
N PRO A 274 -9.13 -15.71 1.57
CA PRO A 274 -7.68 -15.62 1.77
C PRO A 274 -6.87 -16.16 0.57
N GLU A 275 -7.39 -17.18 -0.12
CA GLU A 275 -6.80 -17.72 -1.35
C GLU A 275 -6.73 -16.68 -2.48
N PHE A 276 -7.70 -15.77 -2.55
CA PHE A 276 -7.73 -14.71 -3.54
C PHE A 276 -6.63 -13.69 -3.26
N ARG A 277 -6.50 -13.24 -2.00
CA ARG A 277 -5.40 -12.37 -1.55
C ARG A 277 -4.02 -12.98 -1.85
N ALA A 278 -3.90 -14.30 -1.78
CA ALA A 278 -2.66 -15.01 -2.02
C ALA A 278 -2.33 -15.23 -3.51
N THR A 279 -3.20 -14.87 -4.46
CA THR A 279 -3.03 -15.21 -5.88
C THR A 279 -3.20 -14.01 -6.82
N VAL A 280 -3.78 -12.89 -6.36
CA VAL A 280 -4.02 -11.71 -7.18
C VAL A 280 -3.47 -10.42 -6.57
N ASN A 281 -3.13 -9.46 -7.42
CA ASN A 281 -2.89 -8.07 -7.06
C ASN A 281 -4.21 -7.29 -7.15
N THR A 282 -4.68 -6.69 -6.07
CA THR A 282 -5.94 -5.96 -6.04
C THR A 282 -5.73 -4.45 -6.16
N ILE A 283 -6.56 -3.77 -6.95
CA ILE A 283 -6.54 -2.31 -7.13
C ILE A 283 -7.91 -1.74 -6.76
N SER A 284 -7.92 -0.69 -5.95
CA SER A 284 -9.11 0.06 -5.57
C SER A 284 -9.39 1.17 -6.59
N GLY A 285 -10.51 1.08 -7.31
CA GLY A 285 -10.89 1.98 -8.39
C GLY A 285 -11.56 3.27 -7.90
N THR A 286 -10.88 4.08 -7.09
CA THR A 286 -11.46 5.32 -6.50
C THR A 286 -11.80 6.44 -7.50
N GLY A 287 -11.63 6.22 -8.81
CA GLY A 287 -12.08 7.12 -9.86
C GLY A 287 -12.61 6.37 -11.07
N LYS A 288 -13.94 6.35 -11.26
CA LYS A 288 -14.60 5.71 -12.43
C LYS A 288 -14.01 6.15 -13.78
N SER A 289 -13.52 7.38 -13.89
CA SER A 289 -12.87 7.92 -15.10
C SER A 289 -11.40 7.50 -15.26
N THR A 290 -10.73 7.14 -14.17
CA THR A 290 -9.36 6.60 -14.18
C THR A 290 -9.40 5.13 -14.56
N VAL A 291 -10.31 4.34 -13.97
CA VAL A 291 -10.45 2.91 -14.30
C VAL A 291 -10.88 2.69 -15.74
N HIS A 292 -11.79 3.51 -16.27
CA HIS A 292 -12.21 3.39 -17.67
C HIS A 292 -11.08 3.68 -18.67
N ARG A 293 -10.23 4.67 -18.38
CA ARG A 293 -9.00 4.93 -19.15
C ARG A 293 -7.97 3.82 -18.96
N LEU A 294 -7.91 3.26 -17.75
CA LEU A 294 -7.04 2.13 -17.42
C LEU A 294 -7.37 0.91 -18.25
N HIS A 295 -8.65 0.54 -18.35
CA HIS A 295 -9.08 -0.60 -19.15
C HIS A 295 -8.66 -0.45 -20.60
N ALA A 296 -8.95 0.71 -21.21
CA ALA A 296 -8.59 0.95 -22.60
C ALA A 296 -7.07 0.88 -22.83
N VAL A 297 -6.26 1.44 -21.92
CA VAL A 297 -4.79 1.43 -22.01
C VAL A 297 -4.22 0.03 -21.74
N LEU A 298 -4.69 -0.65 -20.69
CA LEU A 298 -4.18 -1.95 -20.27
C LEU A 298 -4.63 -3.08 -21.20
N GLU A 299 -5.83 -2.99 -21.81
CA GLU A 299 -6.30 -3.92 -22.81
C GLU A 299 -5.52 -3.75 -24.12
N SER A 300 -5.23 -2.51 -24.53
CA SER A 300 -4.35 -2.25 -25.67
C SER A 300 -2.91 -2.72 -25.45
N ALA A 301 -2.45 -2.75 -24.19
CA ALA A 301 -1.15 -3.29 -23.82
C ALA A 301 -1.19 -4.81 -23.55
N SER A 302 -2.37 -5.43 -23.43
CA SER A 302 -2.52 -6.82 -22.98
C SER A 302 -1.92 -7.87 -23.93
N GLU A 303 -1.79 -7.54 -25.22
CA GLU A 303 -1.11 -8.39 -26.21
C GLU A 303 0.43 -8.39 -26.06
N GLU A 304 0.99 -7.32 -25.48
CA GLU A 304 2.43 -7.22 -25.17
C GLU A 304 2.75 -7.57 -23.70
N LEU A 305 1.71 -7.85 -22.90
CA LEU A 305 1.83 -8.03 -21.46
C LEU A 305 1.69 -9.48 -21.00
N PHE A 306 2.60 -9.89 -20.13
CA PHE A 306 2.51 -11.14 -19.36
C PHE A 306 1.59 -11.03 -18.13
N ALA A 307 0.59 -10.14 -18.14
CA ALA A 307 -0.30 -9.90 -17.00
C ALA A 307 -1.79 -9.97 -17.40
N THR A 308 -2.57 -10.73 -16.63
CA THR A 308 -4.02 -10.89 -16.84
C THR A 308 -4.78 -9.90 -15.98
N PHE A 309 -5.61 -9.06 -16.59
CA PHE A 309 -6.42 -8.05 -15.90
C PHE A 309 -7.88 -8.48 -15.80
N TYR A 310 -8.49 -8.33 -14.62
CA TYR A 310 -9.92 -8.44 -14.38
C TYR A 310 -10.46 -7.14 -13.81
N SER A 311 -11.72 -6.85 -14.10
CA SER A 311 -12.47 -5.85 -13.36
C SER A 311 -13.70 -6.48 -12.74
N ILE A 312 -14.00 -6.08 -11.51
CA ILE A 312 -15.22 -6.45 -10.82
C ILE A 312 -16.00 -5.18 -10.51
N VAL A 313 -17.23 -5.13 -11.01
CA VAL A 313 -18.12 -3.97 -10.85
C VAL A 313 -19.38 -4.33 -10.06
N ASP A 314 -19.90 -3.34 -9.34
CA ASP A 314 -21.25 -3.40 -8.76
C ASP A 314 -22.32 -3.54 -9.83
N ALA A 315 -23.45 -4.18 -9.47
CA ALA A 315 -24.52 -4.39 -10.42
C ALA A 315 -25.22 -3.10 -10.88
N ASP A 316 -25.11 -2.01 -10.13
CA ASP A 316 -25.71 -0.73 -10.52
C ASP A 316 -24.76 0.19 -11.30
N SER A 317 -23.52 -0.23 -11.52
CA SER A 317 -22.57 0.52 -12.35
C SER A 317 -22.92 0.36 -13.82
N GLU A 318 -22.93 1.49 -14.54
CA GLU A 318 -23.04 1.50 -16.00
C GLU A 318 -21.80 0.84 -16.57
N MET A 319 -21.95 -0.40 -17.05
CA MET A 319 -20.94 -1.06 -17.86
C MET A 319 -20.82 -0.28 -19.19
N PRO A 320 -19.63 0.17 -19.58
CA PRO A 320 -19.42 0.64 -20.94
C PRO A 320 -19.77 -0.49 -21.91
N ALA A 321 -20.72 -0.25 -22.81
CA ALA A 321 -21.06 -1.22 -23.84
C ALA A 321 -19.96 -1.33 -24.91
N PRO A 322 -19.80 -2.50 -25.54
CA PRO A 322 -19.38 -3.75 -24.96
C PRO A 322 -17.84 -3.87 -25.11
N VAL A 323 -17.10 -3.78 -24.00
CA VAL A 323 -15.76 -4.37 -24.03
C VAL A 323 -15.97 -5.88 -24.02
N LYS A 324 -15.72 -6.53 -25.17
CA LYS A 324 -15.85 -7.98 -25.38
C LYS A 324 -14.81 -8.79 -24.60
N SER A 325 -14.22 -8.25 -23.53
CA SER A 325 -13.27 -9.02 -22.73
C SER A 325 -14.05 -9.89 -21.76
N SER A 326 -13.78 -11.20 -21.80
CA SER A 326 -14.28 -12.22 -20.85
C SER A 326 -13.86 -11.97 -19.40
N ARG A 327 -13.22 -10.84 -19.09
CA ARG A 327 -12.55 -10.51 -17.84
C ARG A 327 -13.17 -9.34 -17.08
N ALA A 328 -14.26 -8.75 -17.60
CA ALA A 328 -15.12 -7.84 -16.85
C ALA A 328 -16.24 -8.65 -16.17
N LEU A 329 -16.15 -8.76 -14.84
CA LEU A 329 -17.07 -9.49 -13.99
C LEU A 329 -17.95 -8.53 -13.19
N ARG A 330 -19.10 -9.04 -12.74
CA ARG A 330 -20.10 -8.24 -12.03
C ARG A 330 -20.65 -9.03 -10.87
N TRP A 331 -20.85 -8.37 -9.75
CA TRP A 331 -21.54 -8.97 -8.61
C TRP A 331 -22.99 -9.34 -8.97
N ASP A 332 -23.47 -10.47 -8.44
CA ASP A 332 -24.86 -10.90 -8.64
C ASP A 332 -25.87 -10.16 -7.72
N ALA A 333 -25.39 -9.18 -6.96
CA ALA A 333 -26.16 -8.33 -6.06
C ALA A 333 -25.89 -6.84 -6.34
N TYR A 334 -26.80 -5.97 -5.90
CA TYR A 334 -26.78 -4.53 -6.19
C TYR A 334 -25.42 -3.90 -5.85
N HIS A 335 -24.97 -4.07 -4.60
CA HIS A 335 -23.64 -3.70 -4.10
C HIS A 335 -23.01 -4.88 -3.36
N ILE A 336 -21.69 -4.87 -3.18
CA ILE A 336 -21.02 -5.91 -2.38
C ILE A 336 -21.56 -6.00 -0.94
N GLU A 337 -22.03 -4.89 -0.34
CA GLU A 337 -22.63 -4.91 1.00
C GLU A 337 -23.92 -5.71 1.09
N ASN A 338 -24.55 -6.03 -0.02
CA ASN A 338 -25.71 -6.92 -0.04
C ASN A 338 -25.36 -8.33 0.47
N TYR A 339 -24.12 -8.79 0.29
CA TYR A 339 -23.67 -10.07 0.84
C TYR A 339 -23.55 -10.09 2.37
N LEU A 340 -23.59 -8.91 3.01
CA LEU A 340 -23.62 -8.77 4.47
C LEU A 340 -25.03 -8.90 5.05
N LEU A 341 -26.08 -8.93 4.22
CA LEU A 341 -27.49 -9.08 4.63
C LEU A 341 -27.80 -10.52 5.04
N GLU A 342 -26.92 -11.12 5.84
CA GLU A 342 -27.05 -12.48 6.36
C GLU A 342 -27.48 -12.45 7.83
N PRO A 343 -28.75 -12.78 8.15
CA PRO A 343 -29.32 -12.54 9.47
C PRO A 343 -28.57 -13.24 10.60
N LYS A 344 -27.98 -14.41 10.34
CA LYS A 344 -27.16 -15.16 11.30
C LYS A 344 -25.93 -14.37 11.77
N PHE A 345 -25.22 -13.74 10.85
CA PHE A 345 -23.98 -13.00 11.16
C PHE A 345 -24.28 -11.61 11.72
N ILE A 346 -25.36 -10.98 11.27
CA ILE A 346 -25.85 -9.73 11.86
C ILE A 346 -26.27 -9.96 13.32
N HIS A 347 -27.00 -11.04 13.63
CA HIS A 347 -27.36 -11.39 15.00
C HIS A 347 -26.13 -11.61 15.89
N ALA A 348 -25.12 -12.34 15.39
CA ALA A 348 -23.86 -12.54 16.10
C ALA A 348 -23.12 -11.21 16.36
N ALA A 349 -23.02 -10.35 15.33
CA ALA A 349 -22.37 -9.05 15.43
C ALA A 349 -23.07 -8.12 16.44
N LEU A 350 -24.41 -8.10 16.46
CA LEU A 350 -25.18 -7.33 17.44
C LEU A 350 -24.96 -7.84 18.86
N ASN A 351 -24.95 -9.16 19.07
CA ASN A 351 -24.69 -9.72 20.39
C ASN A 351 -23.26 -9.44 20.86
N ALA A 352 -22.28 -9.39 19.95
CA ALA A 352 -20.91 -9.02 20.29
C ALA A 352 -20.79 -7.53 20.65
N ALA A 353 -21.48 -6.63 19.93
CA ALA A 353 -21.35 -5.20 20.13
C ALA A 353 -22.22 -4.64 21.27
N ILE A 354 -23.45 -5.14 21.42
CA ILE A 354 -24.48 -4.56 22.29
C ILE A 354 -25.26 -5.65 23.05
N ALA A 355 -24.58 -6.71 23.50
CA ALA A 355 -25.15 -7.89 24.19
C ALA A 355 -26.33 -7.63 25.14
N GLN A 356 -26.25 -6.59 25.98
CA GLN A 356 -27.27 -6.28 27.00
C GLN A 356 -28.44 -5.42 26.49
N LYS A 357 -28.32 -4.83 25.31
CA LYS A 357 -29.33 -3.95 24.68
C LYS A 357 -29.90 -4.51 23.38
N SER A 358 -29.36 -5.62 22.87
CA SER A 358 -29.89 -6.30 21.69
C SER A 358 -31.34 -6.74 21.95
N THR A 359 -32.26 -6.24 21.14
CA THR A 359 -33.69 -6.58 21.21
C THR A 359 -34.03 -7.88 20.51
N PHE A 360 -33.10 -8.44 19.71
CA PHE A 360 -33.34 -9.58 18.84
C PHE A 360 -32.92 -10.91 19.49
N LYS A 361 -33.87 -11.84 19.58
CA LYS A 361 -33.65 -13.16 20.19
C LYS A 361 -33.03 -14.17 19.23
N ASN A 362 -33.29 -14.03 17.92
CA ASN A 362 -32.84 -14.97 16.91
C ASN A 362 -32.66 -14.29 15.54
N ALA A 363 -32.04 -15.02 14.61
CA ALA A 363 -31.80 -14.56 13.25
C ALA A 363 -33.08 -14.30 12.43
N ALA A 364 -34.21 -14.92 12.76
CA ALA A 364 -35.48 -14.68 12.05
C ALA A 364 -36.07 -13.30 12.38
N GLU A 365 -35.96 -12.86 13.63
CA GLU A 365 -36.36 -11.50 14.03
C GLU A 365 -35.47 -10.43 13.36
N VAL A 366 -34.16 -10.70 13.25
CA VAL A 366 -33.23 -9.84 12.49
C VAL A 366 -33.62 -9.77 11.02
N TYR A 367 -33.96 -10.91 10.40
CA TYR A 367 -34.42 -10.95 9.01
C TYR A 367 -35.70 -10.13 8.80
N ALA A 368 -36.69 -10.24 9.68
CA ALA A 368 -37.91 -9.45 9.61
C ALA A 368 -37.61 -7.94 9.70
N ALA A 369 -36.77 -7.52 10.64
CA ALA A 369 -36.36 -6.13 10.77
C ALA A 369 -35.57 -5.61 9.57
N LEU A 370 -34.69 -6.43 8.96
CA LEU A 370 -34.01 -6.07 7.71
C LEU A 370 -34.98 -5.89 6.55
N ARG A 371 -36.03 -6.73 6.47
CA ARG A 371 -37.06 -6.61 5.44
C ARG A 371 -37.88 -5.33 5.62
N ASP A 372 -38.20 -4.96 6.86
CA ASP A 372 -38.89 -3.70 7.17
C ASP A 372 -38.01 -2.48 6.83
N CYS A 373 -36.70 -2.56 7.11
CA CYS A 373 -35.74 -1.55 6.68
C CYS A 373 -35.61 -1.48 5.16
N ALA A 374 -35.64 -2.61 4.45
CA ALA A 374 -35.66 -2.61 2.99
C ALA A 374 -36.91 -1.90 2.46
N ALA A 375 -38.09 -2.18 3.03
CA ALA A 375 -39.33 -1.50 2.67
C ALA A 375 -39.24 0.02 2.87
N SER A 376 -38.66 0.49 3.99
CA SER A 376 -38.52 1.93 4.28
C SER A 376 -37.54 2.65 3.34
N THR A 377 -36.57 1.93 2.77
CA THR A 377 -35.60 2.51 1.80
C THR A 377 -36.14 2.61 0.36
N MET A 378 -37.34 2.09 0.06
CA MET A 378 -37.88 2.01 -1.30
C MET A 378 -37.95 3.38 -1.99
N ASP A 379 -38.52 4.40 -1.33
CA ASP A 379 -38.68 5.75 -1.92
C ASP A 379 -37.34 6.38 -2.30
N ARG A 380 -36.33 6.18 -1.45
CA ARG A 380 -34.97 6.65 -1.70
C ARG A 380 -34.37 5.94 -2.92
N LEU A 381 -34.55 4.63 -3.03
CA LEU A 381 -34.05 3.84 -4.15
C LEU A 381 -34.72 4.25 -5.47
N VAL A 382 -36.04 4.47 -5.44
CA VAL A 382 -36.80 4.99 -6.59
C VAL A 382 -36.22 6.33 -7.05
N THR A 383 -35.97 7.25 -6.10
CA THR A 383 -35.39 8.57 -6.40
C THR A 383 -34.02 8.45 -7.07
N ILE A 384 -33.16 7.56 -6.56
CA ILE A 384 -31.82 7.33 -7.10
C ILE A 384 -31.89 6.78 -8.52
N GLU A 385 -32.68 5.74 -8.77
CA GLU A 385 -32.81 5.14 -10.10
C GLU A 385 -33.41 6.11 -11.11
N LEU A 386 -34.42 6.88 -10.71
CA LEU A 386 -35.06 7.88 -11.55
C LEU A 386 -34.08 9.01 -11.90
N THR A 387 -33.36 9.52 -10.89
CA THR A 387 -32.34 10.57 -11.10
C THR A 387 -31.19 10.07 -11.97
N ARG A 388 -30.78 8.81 -11.83
CA ARG A 388 -29.77 8.18 -12.68
C ARG A 388 -30.23 8.11 -14.12
N LYS A 389 -31.46 7.63 -14.36
CA LYS A 389 -32.07 7.53 -15.70
C LYS A 389 -32.14 8.91 -16.38
N ILE A 390 -32.74 9.89 -15.69
CA ILE A 390 -32.88 11.27 -16.19
C ILE A 390 -31.50 11.89 -16.44
N GLY A 391 -30.58 11.73 -15.49
CA GLY A 391 -29.22 12.24 -15.63
C GLY A 391 -28.46 11.61 -16.81
N GLY A 392 -28.68 10.32 -17.07
CA GLY A 392 -28.11 9.61 -18.23
C GLY A 392 -28.63 10.15 -19.55
N GLU A 393 -29.94 10.33 -19.68
CA GLU A 393 -30.58 10.91 -20.86
C GLU A 393 -30.07 12.35 -21.13
N LEU A 394 -30.00 13.18 -20.09
CA LEU A 394 -29.46 14.54 -20.20
C LEU A 394 -27.98 14.57 -20.60
N ARG A 395 -27.14 13.72 -19.99
CA ARG A 395 -25.71 13.61 -20.37
C ARG A 395 -25.55 13.20 -21.83
N ASN A 396 -26.35 12.24 -22.30
CA ASN A 396 -26.30 11.77 -23.69
C ASN A 396 -26.74 12.83 -24.71
N ALA A 397 -27.61 13.76 -24.29
CA ALA A 397 -28.08 14.88 -25.11
C ALA A 397 -27.02 15.97 -25.31
N ILE A 398 -26.18 16.20 -24.29
CA ILE A 398 -25.11 17.19 -24.31
C ILE A 398 -23.94 16.64 -25.15
N ARG A 399 -23.74 17.20 -26.34
CA ARG A 399 -22.60 16.88 -27.20
C ARG A 399 -21.99 18.15 -27.72
N ILE A 400 -20.82 18.49 -27.19
CA ILE A 400 -20.04 19.66 -27.59
C ILE A 400 -18.79 19.15 -28.29
N GLY A 401 -18.62 19.54 -29.54
CA GLY A 401 -17.45 19.18 -30.33
C GLY A 401 -17.31 20.08 -31.55
N SER A 402 -16.10 20.11 -32.09
CA SER A 402 -15.75 20.83 -33.31
C SER A 402 -14.63 20.09 -34.04
N ASN A 403 -14.50 20.30 -35.34
CA ASN A 403 -13.37 19.76 -36.08
C ASN A 403 -12.14 20.67 -35.88
N GLU A 404 -11.02 20.11 -35.42
CA GLU A 404 -9.80 20.86 -35.06
C GLU A 404 -9.21 21.68 -36.23
N ARG A 405 -9.59 21.36 -37.47
CA ARG A 405 -9.10 22.02 -38.69
C ARG A 405 -10.08 23.03 -39.31
N SER A 406 -11.20 23.33 -38.64
CA SER A 406 -12.20 24.24 -39.20
C SER A 406 -11.76 25.71 -39.12
N PRO A 407 -11.80 26.46 -40.24
CA PRO A 407 -11.48 27.89 -40.25
C PRO A 407 -12.55 28.76 -39.55
N ARG A 408 -13.68 28.18 -39.11
CA ARG A 408 -14.77 28.90 -38.42
C ARG A 408 -15.19 28.20 -37.12
N LEU A 409 -14.21 27.84 -36.30
CA LEU A 409 -14.37 27.16 -35.01
C LEU A 409 -15.52 27.73 -34.14
N ALA A 410 -15.60 29.05 -33.99
CA ALA A 410 -16.62 29.71 -33.17
C ALA A 410 -18.06 29.46 -33.67
N LEU A 411 -18.28 29.44 -34.99
CA LEU A 411 -19.60 29.18 -35.57
C LEU A 411 -20.00 27.71 -35.42
N GLU A 412 -19.04 26.79 -35.54
CA GLU A 412 -19.28 25.35 -35.36
C GLU A 412 -19.60 25.00 -33.91
N LEU A 413 -18.82 25.52 -32.96
CA LEU A 413 -19.09 25.35 -31.54
C LEU A 413 -20.47 25.93 -31.18
N ARG A 414 -20.82 27.10 -31.72
CA ARG A 414 -22.15 27.68 -31.50
C ARG A 414 -23.27 26.78 -32.02
N ARG A 415 -23.14 26.22 -33.23
CA ARG A 415 -24.10 25.25 -33.77
C ARG A 415 -24.18 23.96 -32.95
N SER A 416 -23.05 23.46 -32.42
CA SER A 416 -23.02 22.28 -31.55
C SER A 416 -23.74 22.52 -30.22
N ILE A 417 -23.59 23.74 -29.67
CA ILE A 417 -24.31 24.19 -28.47
C ILE A 417 -25.81 24.28 -28.76
N ASP A 418 -26.21 24.99 -29.83
CA ASP A 418 -27.62 25.15 -30.21
C ASP A 418 -28.27 23.78 -30.49
N GLY A 419 -27.55 22.85 -31.13
CA GLY A 419 -27.99 21.48 -31.34
C GLY A 419 -28.14 20.67 -30.05
N SER A 420 -27.28 20.89 -29.05
CA SER A 420 -27.44 20.26 -27.73
C SER A 420 -28.65 20.81 -26.97
N LEU A 421 -28.86 22.12 -27.01
CA LEU A 421 -30.05 22.76 -26.43
C LEU A 421 -31.33 22.25 -27.07
N GLY A 422 -31.38 22.14 -28.40
CA GLY A 422 -32.53 21.57 -29.12
C GLY A 422 -32.86 20.14 -28.67
N ARG A 423 -31.85 19.26 -28.57
CA ARG A 423 -32.06 17.89 -28.06
C ARG A 423 -32.57 17.85 -26.63
N ILE A 424 -32.08 18.72 -25.75
CA ILE A 424 -32.57 18.81 -24.36
C ILE A 424 -34.04 19.26 -24.34
N MET A 425 -34.41 20.24 -25.16
CA MET A 425 -35.80 20.71 -25.25
C MET A 425 -36.73 19.61 -25.80
N ASP A 426 -36.29 18.86 -26.81
CA ASP A 426 -37.04 17.73 -27.35
C ASP A 426 -37.21 16.60 -26.32
N LEU A 427 -36.16 16.28 -25.57
CA LEU A 427 -36.21 15.31 -24.46
C LEU A 427 -37.21 15.76 -23.40
N ASN A 428 -37.16 17.03 -22.98
CA ASN A 428 -38.09 17.59 -22.00
C ASN A 428 -39.56 17.50 -22.48
N ALA A 429 -39.82 17.74 -23.76
CA ALA A 429 -41.17 17.69 -24.31
C ALA A 429 -41.71 16.26 -24.48
N ARG A 430 -40.83 15.26 -24.64
CA ARG A 430 -41.21 13.88 -24.95
C ARG A 430 -40.94 12.93 -23.80
N GLU A 431 -39.66 12.61 -23.58
CA GLU A 431 -39.20 11.52 -22.71
C GLU A 431 -39.13 11.91 -21.23
N LEU A 432 -38.87 13.19 -20.93
CA LEU A 432 -38.77 13.75 -19.59
C LEU A 432 -39.99 14.58 -19.18
N SER A 433 -41.13 14.38 -19.86
CA SER A 433 -42.39 14.99 -19.46
C SER A 433 -42.87 14.41 -18.12
N ILE A 434 -43.66 15.18 -17.36
CA ILE A 434 -44.16 14.75 -16.04
C ILE A 434 -44.87 13.39 -16.09
N GLN A 435 -45.67 13.17 -17.14
CA GLN A 435 -46.40 11.91 -17.35
C GLN A 435 -45.44 10.72 -17.58
N GLN A 436 -44.34 10.92 -18.30
CA GLN A 436 -43.34 9.86 -18.53
C GLN A 436 -42.48 9.60 -17.29
N ILE A 437 -42.21 10.64 -16.50
CA ILE A 437 -41.52 10.51 -15.22
C ILE A 437 -42.39 9.72 -14.22
N GLU A 438 -43.68 10.06 -14.08
CA GLU A 438 -44.64 9.32 -13.25
C GLU A 438 -44.80 7.86 -13.71
N ALA A 439 -44.89 7.63 -15.02
CA ALA A 439 -44.94 6.28 -15.57
C ALA A 439 -43.67 5.48 -15.24
N SER A 440 -42.49 6.11 -15.39
CA SER A 440 -41.20 5.50 -15.03
C SER A 440 -41.10 5.20 -13.53
N GLU A 441 -41.56 6.12 -12.69
CA GLU A 441 -41.64 5.93 -11.24
C GLU A 441 -42.49 4.71 -10.89
N GLN A 442 -43.68 4.60 -11.48
CA GLN A 442 -44.60 3.49 -11.23
C GLN A 442 -44.03 2.15 -11.66
N VAL A 443 -43.32 2.10 -12.80
CA VAL A 443 -42.61 0.90 -13.28
C VAL A 443 -41.53 0.48 -12.27
N ILE A 444 -40.70 1.42 -11.81
CA ILE A 444 -39.64 1.15 -10.83
C ILE A 444 -40.24 0.66 -9.52
N ARG A 445 -41.25 1.36 -8.98
CA ARG A 445 -41.95 0.98 -7.74
C ARG A 445 -42.55 -0.41 -7.82
N THR A 446 -43.22 -0.74 -8.93
CA THR A 446 -43.84 -2.06 -9.14
C THR A 446 -42.78 -3.16 -9.15
N ARG A 447 -41.65 -2.94 -9.83
CA ARG A 447 -40.51 -3.87 -9.85
C ARG A 447 -39.91 -4.09 -8.45
N LEU A 448 -39.67 -3.01 -7.70
CA LEU A 448 -39.11 -3.08 -6.35
C LEU A 448 -40.06 -3.77 -5.36
N LYS A 449 -41.36 -3.46 -5.44
CA LYS A 449 -42.39 -4.12 -4.63
C LYS A 449 -42.46 -5.62 -4.93
N THR A 450 -42.43 -6.01 -6.21
CA THR A 450 -42.39 -7.42 -6.61
C THR A 450 -41.16 -8.12 -6.04
N ALA A 451 -40.00 -7.45 -6.01
CA ALA A 451 -38.78 -7.99 -5.41
C ALA A 451 -38.88 -8.16 -3.87
N LEU A 452 -39.66 -7.32 -3.20
CA LEU A 452 -39.92 -7.43 -1.76
C LEU A 452 -40.92 -8.56 -1.45
N ASP A 453 -41.88 -8.79 -2.34
CA ASP A 453 -42.91 -9.83 -2.22
C ASP A 453 -42.34 -11.24 -2.49
N ASN A 454 -41.38 -11.36 -3.41
CA ASN A 454 -40.77 -12.64 -3.80
C ASN A 454 -39.41 -12.94 -3.14
N ASP A 455 -39.03 -12.21 -2.08
CA ASP A 455 -37.76 -12.30 -1.35
C ASP A 455 -36.46 -12.06 -2.17
N HIS A 456 -36.55 -11.41 -3.33
CA HIS A 456 -35.36 -11.03 -4.11
C HIS A 456 -34.75 -9.68 -3.70
N TRP A 457 -35.38 -8.96 -2.77
CA TRP A 457 -34.93 -7.64 -2.32
C TRP A 457 -33.49 -7.61 -1.82
N ARG A 458 -32.98 -8.70 -1.23
CA ARG A 458 -31.58 -8.82 -0.78
C ARG A 458 -30.56 -8.66 -1.90
N LYS A 459 -30.93 -8.89 -3.16
CA LYS A 459 -30.06 -8.66 -4.33
C LYS A 459 -30.38 -7.37 -5.08
N VAL A 460 -31.62 -6.89 -5.01
CA VAL A 460 -32.11 -5.76 -5.83
C VAL A 460 -32.01 -4.42 -5.10
N TYR A 461 -32.15 -4.40 -3.77
CA TYR A 461 -32.07 -3.17 -2.99
C TYR A 461 -30.63 -2.83 -2.65
N ARG A 462 -30.37 -1.58 -2.25
CA ARG A 462 -29.04 -1.13 -1.82
C ARG A 462 -28.71 -1.65 -0.41
N GLY A 463 -27.84 -2.66 -0.30
CA GLY A 463 -27.46 -3.25 0.97
C GLY A 463 -26.90 -2.23 1.97
N ARG A 464 -26.10 -1.28 1.49
CA ARG A 464 -25.59 -0.15 2.29
C ARG A 464 -26.71 0.67 2.93
N ASP A 465 -27.76 1.02 2.19
CA ASP A 465 -28.86 1.84 2.70
C ASP A 465 -29.71 1.04 3.70
N ILE A 466 -29.91 -0.25 3.46
CA ILE A 466 -30.62 -1.15 4.37
C ILE A 466 -29.88 -1.27 5.70
N LEU A 467 -28.57 -1.53 5.66
CA LEU A 467 -27.75 -1.65 6.86
C LEU A 467 -27.69 -0.34 7.66
N LYS A 468 -27.64 0.82 6.99
CA LYS A 468 -27.73 2.12 7.65
C LYS A 468 -29.09 2.31 8.33
N ALA A 469 -30.19 2.06 7.60
CA ALA A 469 -31.53 2.14 8.17
C ALA A 469 -31.71 1.18 9.37
N PHE A 470 -31.11 -0.01 9.29
CA PHE A 470 -31.12 -0.99 10.37
C PHE A 470 -30.36 -0.50 11.61
N VAL A 471 -29.17 0.10 11.43
CA VAL A 471 -28.39 0.68 12.53
C VAL A 471 -29.11 1.89 13.13
N ASP A 472 -29.72 2.74 12.32
CA ASP A 472 -30.46 3.91 12.79
C ASP A 472 -31.69 3.48 13.62
N ALA A 473 -32.37 2.40 13.22
CA ALA A 473 -33.54 1.87 13.94
C ALA A 473 -33.18 1.04 15.18
N HIS A 474 -32.07 0.29 15.15
CA HIS A 474 -31.80 -0.77 16.14
C HIS A 474 -30.38 -0.77 16.75
N GLY A 475 -29.45 0.04 16.24
CA GLY A 475 -28.06 0.09 16.71
C GLY A 475 -27.88 0.78 18.06
N HIS A 476 -28.84 1.64 18.47
CA HIS A 476 -28.70 2.59 19.56
C HIS A 476 -27.51 3.56 19.35
N SER A 477 -27.33 4.57 20.22
CA SER A 477 -26.25 5.58 20.09
C SER A 477 -24.81 5.03 20.23
N LEU A 478 -24.65 3.71 20.39
CA LEU A 478 -23.37 3.04 20.65
C LEU A 478 -22.84 2.26 19.43
N LEU A 479 -23.69 2.00 18.43
CA LEU A 479 -23.31 1.24 17.24
C LEU A 479 -23.48 2.12 16.01
N ASN A 480 -22.39 2.31 15.26
CA ASN A 480 -22.44 2.97 13.97
C ASN A 480 -22.38 1.94 12.82
N TYR A 481 -22.68 2.40 11.61
CA TYR A 481 -22.70 1.58 10.40
C TYR A 481 -21.37 0.86 10.14
N ASP A 482 -20.24 1.57 10.26
CA ASP A 482 -18.92 1.01 9.95
C ASP A 482 -18.51 -0.08 10.94
N THR A 483 -18.80 0.11 12.22
CA THR A 483 -18.56 -0.88 13.28
C THR A 483 -19.39 -2.14 13.04
N LEU A 484 -20.71 -2.01 12.79
CA LEU A 484 -21.55 -3.17 12.50
C LEU A 484 -21.07 -3.90 11.24
N ARG A 485 -20.80 -3.16 10.16
CA ARG A 485 -20.28 -3.69 8.89
C ARG A 485 -19.01 -4.52 9.10
N ASN A 486 -18.02 -3.98 9.81
CA ASN A 486 -16.76 -4.68 10.06
C ASN A 486 -16.92 -5.90 10.97
N LEU A 487 -17.82 -5.84 11.97
CA LEU A 487 -18.11 -6.98 12.84
C LEU A 487 -18.79 -8.12 12.07
N ILE A 488 -19.72 -7.81 11.16
CA ILE A 488 -20.35 -8.82 10.29
C ILE A 488 -19.28 -9.54 9.47
N VAL A 489 -18.39 -8.79 8.80
CA VAL A 489 -17.29 -9.37 8.01
C VAL A 489 -16.38 -10.25 8.87
N SER A 490 -16.00 -9.80 10.06
CA SER A 490 -15.18 -10.57 11.00
C SER A 490 -15.84 -11.90 11.41
N HIS A 491 -17.13 -11.87 11.74
CA HIS A 491 -17.88 -13.10 12.07
C HIS A 491 -18.07 -14.04 10.87
N MET A 492 -18.27 -13.50 9.65
CA MET A 492 -18.35 -14.29 8.42
C MET A 492 -17.01 -14.97 8.13
N SER A 493 -15.91 -14.21 8.20
CA SER A 493 -14.54 -14.72 7.99
C SER A 493 -14.18 -15.78 9.04
N GLY A 494 -14.44 -15.53 10.33
CA GLY A 494 -14.21 -16.50 11.40
C GLY A 494 -15.02 -17.80 11.28
N ALA A 495 -16.18 -17.75 10.63
CA ALA A 495 -16.99 -18.94 10.31
C ALA A 495 -16.63 -19.58 8.96
N ASN A 496 -15.62 -19.06 8.25
CA ASN A 496 -15.25 -19.42 6.88
C ASN A 496 -16.46 -19.39 5.92
N TYR A 497 -17.38 -18.45 6.14
CA TYR A 497 -18.57 -18.30 5.32
C TYR A 497 -18.26 -17.48 4.06
N ARG A 498 -18.48 -18.11 2.90
CA ARG A 498 -18.24 -17.50 1.59
C ARG A 498 -19.58 -17.33 0.87
N PRO A 499 -20.06 -16.09 0.71
CA PRO A 499 -21.33 -15.83 0.02
C PRO A 499 -21.32 -16.46 -1.38
N PRO A 500 -22.32 -17.29 -1.77
CA PRO A 500 -22.28 -18.04 -3.02
C PRO A 500 -22.12 -17.19 -4.28
N GLY A 501 -22.77 -16.03 -4.32
CA GLY A 501 -22.68 -15.09 -5.45
C GLY A 501 -21.29 -14.49 -5.61
N MET A 502 -20.68 -14.11 -4.49
CA MET A 502 -19.30 -13.60 -4.46
C MET A 502 -18.31 -14.71 -4.85
N LYS A 503 -18.49 -15.92 -4.31
CA LYS A 503 -17.67 -17.09 -4.62
C LYS A 503 -17.68 -17.40 -6.11
N ALA A 504 -18.82 -17.34 -6.79
CA ALA A 504 -18.91 -17.62 -8.22
C ALA A 504 -18.04 -16.67 -9.07
N VAL A 505 -18.01 -15.38 -8.71
CA VAL A 505 -17.19 -14.35 -9.36
C VAL A 505 -15.71 -14.57 -9.06
N ILE A 506 -15.35 -14.80 -7.80
CA ILE A 506 -13.96 -15.05 -7.40
C ILE A 506 -13.41 -16.34 -8.01
N ASP A 507 -14.18 -17.42 -8.00
CA ASP A 507 -13.83 -18.69 -8.65
C ASP A 507 -13.66 -18.52 -10.17
N ALA A 508 -14.34 -17.56 -10.82
CA ALA A 508 -14.13 -17.26 -12.23
C ALA A 508 -12.76 -16.60 -12.47
N VAL A 509 -12.35 -15.67 -11.60
CA VAL A 509 -11.00 -15.08 -11.66
C VAL A 509 -9.92 -16.13 -11.40
N LEU A 510 -10.13 -17.00 -10.41
CA LEU A 510 -9.15 -18.02 -10.03
C LEU A 510 -9.02 -19.12 -11.10
N ARG A 511 -10.13 -19.64 -11.65
CA ARG A 511 -10.13 -20.77 -12.60
C ARG A 511 -9.44 -20.51 -13.93
N ASP A 512 -9.24 -19.27 -14.32
CA ASP A 512 -8.47 -18.91 -15.52
C ASP A 512 -6.95 -19.20 -15.36
N HIS A 513 -6.59 -20.20 -14.54
CA HIS A 513 -5.23 -20.62 -14.18
C HIS A 513 -4.64 -21.62 -15.18
N GLU A 514 -5.41 -22.09 -16.18
CA GLU A 514 -5.01 -23.20 -17.07
C GLU A 514 -4.69 -22.77 -18.53
N GLY A 515 -4.60 -21.47 -18.81
CA GLY A 515 -4.48 -20.98 -20.20
C GLY A 515 -3.49 -19.84 -20.41
N ALA A 516 -2.23 -20.01 -20.00
CA ALA A 516 -1.09 -19.23 -20.53
C ALA A 516 0.22 -20.00 -20.32
#